data_AF-A0A1B6NRD2-F1
#
_entry.id   AF-A0A1B6NRD2-F1
#
_cell.length_a   1.000
_cell.length_b   1.000
_cell.length_c   1.000
_cell.angle_alpha   90.00
_cell.angle_beta   90.00
_cell.angle_gamma   90.00
#
_symmetry.space_group_name_H-M   'P 1'
#
loop_
_entity.id
_entity.type
_entity.pdbx_description
1 polymer ?
#
loop_
_entity_poly.entity_id
_entity_poly.type
_entity_poly.pdbx_seq_one_letter_code
_entity_poly.pdbx_strand_id
1 'polypeptide(L)' 'MRVLSADFIDNAPAPMINLHPSLLPAYKGLDTHTRVLCSGEREHGCSIHVVTAELDAGQVLSQ' A
#
# COMPACT_ATOMS: atom_id res chain seq x y z
N MET A 1 -9.26 -6.90 -4.07
CA MET A 1 -8.50 -6.81 -2.80
C MET A 1 -9.47 -6.68 -1.63
N ARG A 2 -9.07 -7.09 -0.42
CA ARG A 2 -9.90 -7.01 0.79
C ARG A 2 -9.18 -6.15 1.84
N VAL A 3 -9.90 -5.23 2.46
CA VAL A 3 -9.40 -4.46 3.61
C VAL A 3 -9.43 -5.39 4.84
N LEU A 4 -8.32 -5.43 5.57
CA LEU A 4 -8.20 -6.20 6.80
C LEU A 4 -8.73 -5.37 7.98
N SER A 5 -9.42 -6.02 8.92
CA SER A 5 -9.86 -5.34 10.15
C SER A 5 -8.67 -5.09 11.08
N ALA A 6 -8.77 -4.05 11.92
CA ALA A 6 -7.80 -3.79 12.98
C ALA A 6 -7.60 -5.03 13.87
N ASP A 7 -8.70 -5.64 14.33
CA ASP A 7 -8.66 -6.86 15.14
C ASP A 7 -7.86 -7.99 14.49
N PHE A 8 -7.95 -8.16 13.17
CA PHE A 8 -7.19 -9.20 12.47
C PHE A 8 -5.69 -8.88 12.46
N ILE A 9 -5.34 -7.61 12.23
CA ILE A 9 -3.96 -7.14 12.19
C ILE A 9 -3.32 -7.23 13.58
N ASP A 10 -4.03 -6.80 14.62
CA ASP A 10 -3.53 -6.75 16.00
C ASP A 10 -3.32 -8.15 16.61
N ASN A 11 -4.04 -9.16 16.12
CA ASN A 11 -3.90 -10.56 16.54
C ASN A 11 -2.89 -11.35 15.68
N ALA A 12 -2.21 -10.71 14.73
CA ALA A 12 -1.21 -11.39 13.92
C ALA A 12 0.02 -11.77 14.78
N PRO A 13 0.58 -12.97 14.61
CA PRO A 13 1.72 -13.43 15.42
C PRO A 13 3.05 -12.74 15.06
N ALA A 14 3.08 -11.96 13.98
CA ALA A 14 4.24 -11.22 13.49
C ALA A 14 3.77 -10.00 12.68
N PRO A 15 4.63 -8.96 12.51
CA PRO A 15 4.33 -7.83 11.65
C PRO A 15 3.97 -8.28 10.24
N MET A 16 2.82 -7.79 9.76
CA MET A 16 2.37 -8.04 8.40
C MET A 16 3.01 -7.04 7.43
N ILE A 17 3.42 -7.52 6.26
CA ILE A 17 4.04 -6.71 5.21
C ILE A 17 3.15 -6.76 3.97
N ASN A 18 2.92 -5.60 3.36
CA ASN A 18 2.18 -5.47 2.11
C ASN A 18 3.07 -4.88 1.01
N LEU A 19 2.88 -5.38 -0.21
CA LEU A 19 3.42 -4.78 -1.43
C LEU A 19 2.29 -3.98 -2.09
N HIS A 20 2.41 -2.66 -2.08
CA HIS A 20 1.46 -1.76 -2.71
C HIS A 20 1.97 -1.32 -4.10
N PRO A 21 1.17 -1.40 -5.18
CA PRO A 21 1.60 -1.06 -6.54
C PRO A 21 1.62 0.45 -6.80
N SER A 22 2.27 1.22 -5.94
CA SER A 22 2.67 2.60 -6.20
C SER A 22 3.83 3.02 -5.29
N LEU A 23 4.47 4.15 -5.62
CA LEU A 23 5.45 4.81 -4.76
C LEU A 23 4.72 5.61 -3.68
N LEU A 24 4.33 4.96 -2.58
CA LEU A 24 3.63 5.60 -1.47
C LEU A 24 4.42 6.85 -0.98
N PRO A 25 3.72 7.96 -0.68
CA PRO A 25 2.26 8.08 -0.50
C PRO A 25 1.45 8.29 -1.79
N ALA A 26 2.06 8.27 -2.98
CA ALA A 26 1.32 8.46 -4.23
C ALA A 26 0.35 7.29 -4.46
N TYR A 27 -0.82 7.58 -5.03
CA TYR A 27 -1.80 6.56 -5.46
C TYR A 27 -2.17 5.50 -4.40
N LYS A 28 -2.53 5.91 -3.17
CA LYS A 28 -3.18 5.00 -2.20
C LYS A 28 -4.47 4.41 -2.78
N GLY A 29 -4.81 3.19 -2.36
CA GLY A 29 -6.02 2.48 -2.77
C GLY A 29 -5.91 1.80 -4.14
N LEU A 30 -7.03 1.72 -4.85
CA LEU A 30 -7.14 0.91 -6.07
C LEU A 30 -6.69 1.64 -7.35
N ASP A 31 -6.58 0.85 -8.42
CA ASP A 31 -6.39 1.29 -9.81
C ASP A 31 -5.19 2.21 -10.03
N THR A 32 -4.11 1.97 -9.29
CA THR A 32 -2.89 2.79 -9.30
C THR A 32 -2.29 2.93 -10.70
N HIS A 33 -2.26 1.84 -11.48
CA HIS A 33 -1.79 1.83 -12.86
C HIS A 33 -2.65 2.69 -13.79
N THR A 34 -3.98 2.58 -13.71
CA THR A 34 -4.87 3.42 -14.53
C THR A 34 -4.70 4.88 -14.17
N ARG A 35 -4.61 5.19 -12.87
CA ARG A 35 -4.46 6.56 -12.38
C ARG A 35 -3.14 7.20 -12.80
N VAL A 36 -2.02 6.46 -12.74
CA VAL A 36 -0.70 6.98 -13.19
C VAL A 36 -0.65 7.18 -14.72
N LEU A 37 -1.31 6.30 -15.49
CA LEU A 37 -1.41 6.48 -16.95
C LEU A 37 -2.28 7.70 -17.30
N CYS A 38 -3.39 7.90 -16.58
CA CYS A 38 -4.28 9.05 -16.78
C CYS A 38 -3.64 10.37 -16.37
N SER A 39 -2.73 10.38 -15.40
CA SER A 39 -2.02 11.59 -14.99
C SER A 39 -0.85 11.95 -15.93
N GLY A 40 -0.45 11.02 -16.80
CA GLY A 40 0.66 11.22 -17.74
C GLY A 40 2.04 11.20 -17.08
N GLU A 41 2.13 10.65 -15.87
CA GLU A 41 3.41 10.49 -15.18
C GLU A 41 4.32 9.50 -15.92
N ARG A 42 5.63 9.77 -15.87
CA ARG A 42 6.65 8.95 -16.56
C ARG A 42 7.21 7.84 -15.67
N GLU A 43 6.94 7.92 -14.37
CA GLU A 43 7.47 7.01 -13.37
C GLU A 43 6.34 6.42 -12.55
N HIS A 44 6.48 5.13 -12.25
CA HIS A 44 5.61 4.37 -11.40
C HIS A 44 6.45 3.29 -10.73
N GLY A 45 5.96 2.70 -9.64
CA GLY A 45 6.71 1.72 -8.89
C GLY A 45 5.85 1.01 -7.87
N CYS A 46 6.49 0.49 -6.83
CA CYS A 46 5.83 -0.22 -5.75
C CYS A 46 6.45 0.16 -4.41
N SER A 47 5.72 -0.07 -3.32
CA SER A 47 6.22 0.13 -1.97
C SER A 47 6.00 -1.13 -1.15
N ILE A 48 7.03 -1.58 -0.47
CA ILE A 48 6.92 -2.58 0.59
C ILE A 48 6.71 -1.81 1.89
N HIS A 49 5.60 -2.05 2.59
CA HIS A 49 5.31 -1.34 3.83
C HIS A 49 4.68 -2.24 4.90
N VAL A 50 4.81 -1.82 6.16
CA VAL A 50 4.13 -2.48 7.29
C VAL A 50 2.62 -2.26 7.15
N VAL A 51 1.81 -3.29 7.42
CA VAL A 51 0.35 -3.16 7.44
C VAL A 51 -0.07 -2.51 8.75
N THR A 52 -0.96 -1.53 8.67
CA THR A 52 -1.66 -0.92 9.81
C THR A 52 -3.16 -0.92 9.54
N ALA A 53 -3.97 -0.59 10.56
CA ALA A 53 -5.42 -0.48 10.40
C ALA A 53 -5.83 0.66 9.45
N GLU A 54 -4.97 1.67 9.26
CA GLU A 54 -5.19 2.73 8.29
C GLU A 54 -4.63 2.32 6.92
N LEU A 55 -5.46 2.44 5.88
CA LEU A 55 -5.14 2.01 4.53
C LEU A 55 -3.86 2.70 4.00
N ASP A 56 -2.90 1.88 3.56
CA ASP A 56 -1.62 2.29 2.96
C ASP A 56 -0.87 3.37 3.76
N ALA A 57 -0.95 3.29 5.10
CA ALA A 57 -0.39 4.30 6.00
C ALA A 57 0.80 3.81 6.84
N GLY A 58 1.10 2.52 6.83
CA GLY A 58 2.23 1.99 7.59
C GLY A 58 3.59 2.38 7.01
N GLN A 59 4.62 2.17 7.82
CA GLN A 59 6.00 2.54 7.49
C GLN A 59 6.47 1.85 6.20
N VAL A 60 6.94 2.64 5.23
CA VAL A 60 7.59 2.14 4.02
C VAL A 60 8.97 1.61 4.38
N LEU A 61 9.24 0.37 3.97
CA LEU A 61 10.50 -0.34 4.20
C LEU A 61 11.43 -0.25 2.98
N SER A 62 10.86 -0.25 1.77
CA SER A 62 11.60 -0.18 0.50
C SER A 62 10.67 0.20 -0.66
N GLN A 63 11.25 0.72 -1.76
CA GLN A 63 10.58 1.13 -3.00
C GLN A 63 11.41 0.76 -4.22
#